data_AF-A0AAF3JA82-F1
#
_entry.id   AF-A0AAF3JA82-F1
#
_cell.length_a   1.000
_cell.length_b   1.000
_cell.length_c   1.000
_cell.angle_alpha   90.00
_cell.angle_beta   90.00
_cell.angle_gamma   90.00
#
_symmetry.space_group_name_H-M   'P 1'
#
loop_
_entity.id
_entity.type
_entity.pdbx_description
1 polymer ?
#
loop_
_entity_poly.entity_id
_entity_poly.type
_entity_poly.pdbx_seq_one_letter_code
_entity_poly.pdbx_strand_id
1 'polypeptide(L)'
;MKEPAENLCLLPISNAFYRFDNGENFCSQNYGGNVIRIENVFANAMLKSIAEQVFPSVDVWVGIWFTGNAWTFTDNTPIPYQAWGPNQPMKGDNLNCAIINKTTGYWSTTDCARMNSVVCAFPKAGPTNGPTGGTPLFYPGYDNILLLIDIGFPNSDTAPFSDLTSTLRALMVNWTNFDRIAFGTYKYSTYQQAYYGDLGDYRDAIGFLDKIVLVEHTGDSNVTSALRRGRLNFQLTQRQTYTSRQKTVLFAQAGTSNDINTAQPYAKAMQDLGKLIVVTVGFSNSEMKTLASDGGFMDWSETVDSKKLIDFLNTQLNE
;
A
#
# COMPACT_ATOMS: atom_id res chain seq x y z
N MET A 1 -10.72 17.25 -14.45
CA MET A 1 -10.74 16.07 -13.56
C MET A 1 -9.95 16.46 -12.32
N LYS A 2 -10.60 16.52 -11.15
CA LYS A 2 -9.92 16.80 -9.88
C LYS A 2 -9.12 15.55 -9.50
N GLU A 3 -7.87 15.73 -9.10
CA GLU A 3 -6.96 14.67 -8.62
C GLU A 3 -7.65 13.75 -7.61
N PRO A 4 -7.46 12.42 -7.67
CA PRO A 4 -7.78 11.53 -6.55
C PRO A 4 -6.91 11.88 -5.34
N ALA A 5 -7.28 11.38 -4.16
CA ALA A 5 -6.65 11.60 -2.86
C ALA A 5 -5.18 11.11 -2.72
N GLU A 6 -4.28 11.48 -3.64
CA GLU A 6 -2.90 10.99 -3.78
C GLU A 6 -1.92 11.62 -2.77
N ASN A 7 -2.36 12.55 -1.90
CA ASN A 7 -1.51 13.29 -0.96
C ASN A 7 -2.13 13.53 0.42
N LEU A 8 -3.01 12.65 0.90
CA LEU A 8 -3.74 12.84 2.16
C LEU A 8 -3.11 12.04 3.32
N CYS A 9 -2.80 12.72 4.42
CA CYS A 9 -2.47 12.12 5.71
C CYS A 9 -3.76 11.83 6.49
N LEU A 10 -3.83 10.66 7.14
CA LEU A 10 -4.91 10.29 8.05
C LEU A 10 -4.41 10.27 9.50
N LEU A 11 -5.12 10.94 10.39
CA LEU A 11 -4.81 11.00 11.82
C LEU A 11 -6.01 10.55 12.65
N PRO A 12 -5.96 9.36 13.26
CA PRO A 12 -6.98 8.88 14.20
C PRO A 12 -6.89 9.64 15.54
N ILE A 13 -8.00 10.21 16.00
CA ILE A 13 -8.05 10.93 17.29
C ILE A 13 -8.61 10.00 18.38
N SER A 14 -7.72 9.27 19.07
CA SER A 14 -8.05 8.15 19.99
C SER A 14 -8.45 8.55 21.41
N ASN A 15 -8.19 9.78 21.80
CA ASN A 15 -8.30 10.30 23.16
C ASN A 15 -9.43 11.34 23.32
N ALA A 16 -10.29 11.50 22.32
CA ALA A 16 -11.47 12.37 22.38
C ALA A 16 -12.58 11.87 21.45
N PHE A 17 -13.82 12.23 21.78
CA PHE A 17 -15.00 12.00 20.95
C PHE A 17 -15.64 13.33 20.61
N TYR A 18 -16.27 13.41 19.44
CA TYR A 18 -16.82 14.65 18.92
C TYR A 18 -18.24 14.44 18.40
N ARG A 19 -19.05 15.49 18.49
CA ARG A 19 -20.17 15.70 17.56
C ARG A 19 -19.62 15.90 16.16
N PHE A 20 -20.43 15.61 15.14
CA PHE A 20 -19.94 15.64 13.76
C PHE A 20 -19.36 17.01 13.37
N ASP A 21 -20.09 18.09 13.64
CA ASP A 21 -19.69 19.48 13.38
C ASP A 21 -18.40 19.87 14.14
N ASN A 22 -18.32 19.52 15.42
CA ASN A 22 -17.13 19.76 16.24
C ASN A 22 -15.91 18.98 15.74
N GLY A 23 -16.11 17.75 15.27
CA GLY A 23 -15.08 16.91 14.69
C GLY A 23 -14.54 17.50 13.38
N GLU A 24 -15.44 17.95 12.52
CA GLU A 24 -15.10 18.63 11.27
C GLU A 24 -14.32 19.93 11.53
N ASN A 25 -14.79 20.74 12.48
CA ASN A 25 -14.10 21.95 12.91
C ASN A 25 -12.73 21.64 13.50
N PHE A 26 -12.62 20.57 14.30
CA PHE A 26 -11.35 20.16 14.87
C PHE A 26 -10.33 19.79 13.78
N CYS A 27 -10.72 18.97 12.80
CA CYS A 27 -9.84 18.55 11.71
C CYS A 27 -9.42 19.72 10.82
N SER A 28 -10.35 20.64 10.51
CA SER A 28 -10.05 21.82 9.70
C SER A 28 -9.14 22.81 10.41
N GLN A 29 -9.40 23.14 11.68
CA GLN A 29 -8.62 24.14 12.40
C GLN A 29 -7.23 23.65 12.79
N ASN A 30 -7.08 22.38 13.18
CA ASN A 30 -5.80 21.88 13.70
C ASN A 30 -4.90 21.30 12.61
N TYR A 31 -5.46 20.80 11.51
CA TYR A 31 -4.69 20.09 10.48
C TYR A 31 -4.93 20.62 9.06
N GLY A 32 -5.80 21.62 8.87
CA GLY A 32 -6.12 22.13 7.54
C GLY A 32 -6.82 21.09 6.66
N GLY A 33 -7.59 20.18 7.28
CA GLY A 33 -8.28 19.08 6.60
C GLY A 33 -9.75 18.97 6.99
N ASN A 34 -10.28 17.76 6.89
CA ASN A 34 -11.68 17.45 7.20
C ASN A 34 -11.77 16.12 7.96
N VAL A 35 -12.93 15.78 8.50
CA VAL A 35 -13.24 14.38 8.79
C VAL A 35 -13.13 13.61 7.48
N ILE A 36 -12.58 12.40 7.55
CA ILE A 36 -12.24 11.61 6.36
C ILE A 36 -13.35 11.54 5.31
N ARG A 37 -12.98 11.96 4.10
CA ARG A 37 -13.80 11.88 2.89
C ARG A 37 -13.57 10.54 2.21
N ILE A 38 -14.62 9.75 2.08
CA ILE A 38 -14.53 8.44 1.41
C ILE A 38 -14.94 8.59 -0.05
N GLU A 39 -13.95 8.69 -0.92
CA GLU A 39 -14.17 8.89 -2.36
C GLU A 39 -14.09 7.60 -3.18
N ASN A 40 -13.67 6.49 -2.56
CA ASN A 40 -13.56 5.18 -3.21
C ASN A 40 -13.55 4.03 -2.18
N VAL A 41 -13.56 2.79 -2.67
CA VAL A 41 -13.54 1.58 -1.84
C VAL A 41 -12.30 1.45 -0.95
N PHE A 42 -11.16 2.00 -1.38
CA PHE A 42 -9.91 1.98 -0.61
C PHE A 42 -9.99 2.84 0.63
N ALA A 43 -10.43 4.09 0.49
CA ALA A 43 -10.65 5.00 1.61
C ALA A 43 -11.65 4.39 2.62
N ASN A 44 -12.63 3.63 2.13
CA ASN A 44 -13.57 2.90 2.99
C ASN A 44 -12.90 1.78 3.79
N ALA A 45 -12.11 0.94 3.11
CA ALA A 45 -11.37 -0.15 3.74
C ALA A 45 -10.35 0.38 4.76
N MET A 46 -9.66 1.48 4.43
CA MET A 46 -8.70 2.14 5.32
C MET A 46 -9.39 2.66 6.59
N LEU A 47 -10.53 3.36 6.44
CA LEU A 47 -11.28 3.81 7.61
C LEU A 47 -11.79 2.65 8.45
N LYS A 48 -12.30 1.57 7.83
CA LYS A 48 -12.71 0.36 8.55
C LYS A 48 -11.54 -0.21 9.38
N SER A 49 -10.37 -0.34 8.77
CA SER A 49 -9.18 -0.87 9.45
C SER A 49 -8.77 0.01 10.64
N ILE A 50 -8.77 1.33 10.48
CA ILE A 50 -8.50 2.28 11.58
C ILE A 50 -9.58 2.15 12.67
N ALA A 51 -10.85 2.07 12.28
CA ALA A 51 -11.99 1.90 13.19
C ALA A 51 -11.87 0.62 14.04
N GLU A 52 -11.42 -0.47 13.44
CA GLU A 52 -11.25 -1.75 14.10
C GLU A 52 -10.07 -1.76 15.09
N GLN A 53 -8.93 -1.17 14.69
CA GLN A 53 -7.69 -1.24 15.47
C GLN A 53 -7.57 -0.15 16.55
N VAL A 54 -8.02 1.06 16.25
CA VAL A 54 -7.79 2.25 17.10
C VAL A 54 -9.01 2.57 17.96
N PHE A 55 -10.21 2.25 17.50
CA PHE A 55 -11.47 2.67 18.12
C PHE A 55 -12.32 1.47 18.58
N PRO A 56 -11.88 0.72 19.61
CA PRO A 56 -12.57 -0.49 20.06
C PRO A 56 -13.94 -0.19 20.70
N SER A 57 -14.17 1.04 21.19
CA SER A 57 -15.31 1.34 22.07
C SER A 57 -16.43 2.16 21.44
N VAL A 58 -16.21 2.82 20.31
CA VAL A 58 -17.19 3.70 19.64
C VAL A 58 -17.11 3.58 18.13
N ASP A 59 -18.14 4.05 17.43
CA ASP A 59 -18.14 4.16 15.97
C ASP A 59 -17.31 5.37 15.50
N VAL A 60 -17.04 5.43 14.20
CA VAL A 60 -16.21 6.48 13.60
C VAL A 60 -17.03 7.27 12.58
N TRP A 61 -16.92 8.59 12.63
CA TRP A 61 -17.57 9.48 11.67
C TRP A 61 -17.05 9.28 10.25
N VAL A 62 -17.96 9.28 9.28
CA VAL A 62 -17.68 9.46 7.85
C VAL A 62 -17.95 10.93 7.53
N GLY A 63 -17.05 11.60 6.79
CA GLY A 63 -17.09 13.04 6.50
C GLY A 63 -18.20 13.48 5.55
N ILE A 64 -19.42 12.96 5.71
CA ILE A 64 -20.59 13.25 4.88
C ILE A 64 -21.78 13.62 5.75
N TRP A 65 -22.68 14.41 5.17
CA TRP A 65 -23.90 14.86 5.84
C TRP A 65 -25.05 15.01 4.85
N PHE A 66 -26.28 14.99 5.37
CA PHE A 66 -27.50 15.16 4.58
C PHE A 66 -27.94 16.62 4.61
N THR A 67 -28.04 17.23 3.42
CA THR A 67 -28.42 18.64 3.24
C THR A 67 -29.94 18.87 3.25
N GLY A 68 -30.74 17.83 3.44
CA GLY A 68 -32.19 17.82 3.20
C GLY A 68 -32.58 17.31 1.81
N ASN A 69 -31.67 17.42 0.83
CA ASN A 69 -31.89 16.94 -0.54
C ASN A 69 -30.97 15.78 -0.93
N ALA A 70 -29.69 15.86 -0.56
CA ALA A 70 -28.68 14.86 -0.92
C ALA A 70 -27.63 14.69 0.17
N TRP A 71 -27.00 13.51 0.17
CA TRP A 71 -25.77 13.27 0.93
C TRP A 71 -24.58 13.86 0.18
N THR A 72 -23.83 14.72 0.85
CA THR A 72 -22.68 15.42 0.30
C THR A 72 -21.52 15.37 1.28
N PHE A 73 -20.33 15.72 0.82
CA PHE A 73 -19.27 16.16 1.74
C PHE A 73 -19.67 17.50 2.40
N THR A 74 -18.93 17.91 3.43
CA THR A 74 -19.18 19.13 4.21
C THR A 74 -19.02 20.43 3.41
N ASP A 75 -18.26 20.38 2.31
CA ASP A 75 -18.13 21.44 1.30
C ASP A 75 -19.26 21.44 0.25
N ASN A 76 -20.31 20.64 0.46
CA ASN A 76 -21.44 20.40 -0.45
C ASN A 76 -21.05 19.72 -1.78
N THR A 77 -19.83 19.18 -1.91
CA THR A 77 -19.47 18.40 -3.10
C THR A 77 -20.16 17.02 -3.10
N PRO A 78 -20.56 16.50 -4.28
CA PRO A 78 -21.19 15.19 -4.37
C PRO A 78 -20.28 14.06 -3.89
N ILE A 79 -20.86 13.03 -3.29
CA ILE A 79 -20.12 11.82 -2.90
C ILE A 79 -20.00 10.86 -4.09
N PRO A 80 -18.77 10.50 -4.52
CA PRO A 80 -18.57 9.61 -5.68
C PRO A 80 -18.65 8.12 -5.31
N TYR A 81 -18.60 7.79 -4.03
CA TYR A 81 -18.63 6.43 -3.50
C TYR A 81 -19.63 6.34 -2.34
N GLN A 82 -20.31 5.20 -2.24
CA GLN A 82 -21.29 4.94 -1.18
C GLN A 82 -21.20 3.48 -0.73
N ALA A 83 -21.09 3.26 0.58
CA ALA A 83 -21.08 1.93 1.19
C ALA A 83 -22.17 1.80 2.25
N TRP A 84 -23.39 2.24 1.95
CA TRP A 84 -24.51 2.12 2.89
C TRP A 84 -24.79 0.65 3.24
N GLY A 85 -25.08 0.41 4.52
CA GLY A 85 -25.51 -0.90 4.98
C GLY A 85 -26.93 -1.26 4.54
N PRO A 86 -27.36 -2.50 4.79
CA PRO A 86 -28.74 -2.90 4.53
C PRO A 86 -29.74 -1.94 5.17
N ASN A 87 -30.72 -1.48 4.40
CA ASN A 87 -31.76 -0.51 4.80
C ASN A 87 -31.24 0.89 5.20
N GLN A 88 -30.06 1.27 4.73
CA GLN A 88 -29.48 2.61 4.89
C GLN A 88 -29.36 3.33 3.52
N PRO A 89 -29.33 4.67 3.48
CA PRO A 89 -29.51 5.58 4.60
C PRO A 89 -30.97 5.63 5.08
N MET A 90 -31.19 5.71 6.39
CA MET A 90 -32.53 5.94 6.93
C MET A 90 -32.89 7.42 6.86
N LYS A 91 -34.16 7.72 6.61
CA LYS A 91 -34.69 9.10 6.69
C LYS A 91 -35.23 9.36 8.09
N GLY A 92 -34.85 10.48 8.68
CA GLY A 92 -35.38 10.97 9.96
C GLY A 92 -34.81 12.35 10.28
N ASP A 93 -35.55 13.16 11.04
CA ASP A 93 -35.26 14.59 11.23
C ASP A 93 -33.83 14.87 11.73
N ASN A 94 -33.26 13.95 12.51
CA ASN A 94 -31.90 14.08 13.08
C ASN A 94 -30.87 13.11 12.46
N LEU A 95 -31.24 12.25 11.52
CA LEU A 95 -30.35 11.20 10.97
C LEU A 95 -29.52 11.72 9.79
N ASN A 96 -28.89 12.88 9.98
CA ASN A 96 -28.24 13.64 8.91
C ASN A 96 -26.72 13.43 8.84
N CYS A 97 -26.15 12.55 9.68
CA CYS A 97 -24.72 12.23 9.68
C CYS A 97 -24.49 10.72 9.53
N ALA A 98 -23.31 10.32 9.06
CA ALA A 98 -22.99 8.92 8.79
C ALA A 98 -21.80 8.43 9.64
N ILE A 99 -21.90 7.20 10.11
CA ILE A 99 -20.82 6.47 10.78
C ILE A 99 -20.51 5.19 10.02
N ILE A 100 -19.29 4.69 10.15
CA ILE A 100 -18.89 3.39 9.61
C ILE A 100 -18.94 2.31 10.69
N ASN A 101 -19.49 1.15 10.34
CA ASN A 101 -19.39 -0.05 11.17
C ASN A 101 -18.00 -0.68 10.98
N LYS A 102 -17.21 -0.76 12.05
CA LYS A 102 -15.84 -1.31 11.99
C LYS A 102 -15.74 -2.78 11.61
N THR A 103 -16.78 -3.57 11.84
CA THR A 103 -16.81 -5.00 11.51
C THR A 103 -17.15 -5.23 10.04
N THR A 104 -18.17 -4.56 9.52
CA THR A 104 -18.67 -4.79 8.15
C THR A 104 -18.13 -3.80 7.12
N GLY A 105 -17.63 -2.64 7.55
CA GLY A 105 -17.23 -1.54 6.67
C GLY A 105 -18.38 -0.77 6.03
N TYR A 106 -19.63 -1.09 6.38
CA TYR A 106 -20.81 -0.39 5.87
C TYR A 106 -21.18 0.83 6.70
N TRP A 107 -21.80 1.81 6.07
CA TRP A 107 -22.24 3.05 6.69
C TRP A 107 -23.67 2.95 7.19
N SER A 108 -23.96 3.66 8.27
CA SER A 108 -25.32 3.88 8.77
C SER A 108 -25.52 5.34 9.15
N THR A 109 -26.76 5.81 9.01
CA THR A 109 -27.14 7.15 9.44
C THR A 109 -27.30 7.20 10.95
N THR A 110 -26.92 8.32 11.55
CA THR A 110 -27.02 8.54 12.99
C THR A 110 -27.23 10.02 13.31
N ASP A 111 -27.56 10.30 14.56
CA ASP A 111 -27.72 11.66 15.07
C ASP A 111 -26.36 12.38 15.13
N CYS A 112 -26.24 13.50 14.41
CA CYS A 112 -25.04 14.33 14.37
C CYS A 112 -24.55 14.81 15.74
N ALA A 113 -25.44 14.86 16.75
CA ALA A 113 -25.13 15.24 18.12
C ALA A 113 -24.51 14.11 18.95
N ARG A 114 -24.40 12.88 18.43
CA ARG A 114 -23.69 11.78 19.10
C ARG A 114 -22.20 12.07 19.22
N MET A 115 -21.58 11.48 20.23
CA MET A 115 -20.13 11.56 20.43
C MET A 115 -19.49 10.32 19.82
N ASN A 116 -18.81 10.48 18.69
CA ASN A 116 -18.09 9.40 18.00
C ASN A 116 -16.63 9.80 17.76
N SER A 117 -15.80 8.82 17.39
CA SER A 117 -14.41 9.06 17.02
C SER A 117 -14.29 9.71 15.65
N VAL A 118 -13.21 10.46 15.44
CA VAL A 118 -12.89 11.11 14.17
C VAL A 118 -11.53 10.66 13.66
N VAL A 119 -11.42 10.56 12.33
CA VAL A 119 -10.15 10.46 11.62
C VAL A 119 -10.02 11.72 10.78
N CYS A 120 -9.03 12.55 11.10
CA CYS A 120 -8.75 13.75 10.34
C CYS A 120 -7.95 13.41 9.09
N ALA A 121 -8.33 14.01 7.97
CA ALA A 121 -7.78 13.76 6.66
C ALA A 121 -7.34 15.08 6.04
N PHE A 122 -6.04 15.25 5.81
CA PHE A 122 -5.43 16.55 5.43
C PHE A 122 -4.27 16.38 4.45
N PRO A 123 -3.95 17.40 3.62
CA PRO A 123 -2.82 17.33 2.71
C PRO A 123 -1.47 17.13 3.42
N LYS A 124 -0.58 16.35 2.84
CA LYS A 124 0.81 16.12 3.31
C LYS A 124 1.63 17.42 3.49
N ALA A 125 1.18 18.52 2.89
CA ALA A 125 1.78 19.86 3.00
C ALA A 125 1.09 20.79 4.03
N GLY A 126 0.48 20.25 5.10
CA GLY A 126 -0.14 21.02 6.20
C GLY A 126 0.84 21.50 7.30
N PRO A 127 0.50 22.53 8.09
CA PRO A 127 1.44 23.37 8.84
C PRO A 127 2.20 22.62 9.95
N THR A 128 3.48 22.93 10.07
CA THR A 128 4.54 22.27 10.86
C THR A 128 4.42 22.35 12.39
N ASN A 129 3.23 22.52 12.95
CA ASN A 129 3.05 22.63 14.41
C ASN A 129 1.91 21.73 14.90
N GLY A 130 2.21 20.44 15.11
CA GLY A 130 1.36 19.49 15.83
C GLY A 130 2.20 18.66 16.82
N PRO A 131 1.71 18.36 18.03
CA PRO A 131 2.50 17.75 19.10
C PRO A 131 2.86 16.29 18.77
N THR A 132 4.09 15.93 19.11
CA THR A 132 4.65 14.57 19.15
C THR A 132 3.71 13.58 19.83
N GLY A 133 3.27 12.54 19.11
CA GLY A 133 2.46 11.48 19.70
C GLY A 133 1.92 10.44 18.72
N GLY A 134 2.74 9.96 17.80
CA GLY A 134 2.40 8.86 16.90
C GLY A 134 3.38 8.82 15.74
N THR A 135 4.21 7.78 15.67
CA THR A 135 5.04 7.51 14.48
C THR A 135 4.11 7.37 13.27
N PRO A 136 4.31 8.12 12.18
CA PRO A 136 3.52 7.96 10.97
C PRO A 136 3.66 6.51 10.47
N LEU A 137 2.54 5.78 10.43
CA LEU A 137 2.49 4.48 9.77
C LEU A 137 2.69 4.72 8.27
N PHE A 138 3.67 4.00 7.71
CA PHE A 138 4.22 4.24 6.40
C PHE A 138 3.61 3.27 5.39
N TYR A 139 2.85 3.77 4.42
CA TYR A 139 2.08 2.98 3.46
C TYR A 139 2.70 3.09 2.07
N PRO A 140 2.81 2.00 1.28
CA PRO A 140 3.07 2.14 -0.14
C PRO A 140 2.01 3.06 -0.79
N GLY A 141 2.44 3.93 -1.71
CA GLY A 141 1.52 4.78 -2.48
C GLY A 141 0.49 3.96 -3.27
N TYR A 142 -0.49 4.60 -3.93
CA TYR A 142 -1.51 3.91 -4.73
C TYR A 142 -0.97 3.16 -5.97
N ASP A 143 0.35 3.13 -6.17
CA ASP A 143 0.97 2.39 -7.26
C ASP A 143 0.83 0.89 -7.06
N ASN A 144 0.78 0.17 -8.18
CA ASN A 144 0.86 -1.28 -8.16
C ASN A 144 2.30 -1.68 -7.85
N ILE A 145 2.49 -2.59 -6.88
CA ILE A 145 3.81 -3.03 -6.45
C ILE A 145 4.03 -4.47 -6.87
N LEU A 146 5.01 -4.68 -7.74
CA LEU A 146 5.46 -6.00 -8.15
C LEU A 146 6.78 -6.33 -7.46
N LEU A 147 6.81 -7.40 -6.67
CA LEU A 147 8.02 -7.95 -6.08
C LEU A 147 8.47 -9.17 -6.88
N LEU A 148 9.59 -9.02 -7.60
CA LEU A 148 10.25 -10.11 -8.29
C LEU A 148 11.37 -10.65 -7.41
N ILE A 149 11.21 -11.87 -6.92
CA ILE A 149 12.11 -12.48 -5.94
C ILE A 149 12.88 -13.63 -6.60
N ASP A 150 14.19 -13.50 -6.67
CA ASP A 150 15.08 -14.60 -7.06
C ASP A 150 15.03 -15.71 -6.00
N ILE A 151 14.84 -16.95 -6.44
CA ILE A 151 14.85 -18.14 -5.59
C ILE A 151 15.91 -19.16 -6.03
N GLY A 152 16.77 -18.81 -6.98
CA GLY A 152 17.83 -19.68 -7.53
C GLY A 152 19.12 -19.62 -6.72
N PHE A 153 19.13 -20.19 -5.52
CA PHE A 153 20.34 -20.26 -4.69
C PHE A 153 21.20 -21.49 -5.03
N PRO A 154 22.54 -21.36 -4.99
CA PRO A 154 23.40 -22.52 -4.92
C PRO A 154 23.03 -23.36 -3.69
N ASN A 155 22.96 -24.69 -3.84
CA ASN A 155 22.49 -25.64 -2.81
C ASN A 155 23.18 -25.54 -1.42
N SER A 156 24.28 -24.81 -1.31
CA SER A 156 25.12 -24.71 -0.11
C SER A 156 24.94 -23.43 0.70
N ASP A 157 24.30 -22.38 0.16
CA ASP A 157 24.15 -21.10 0.89
C ASP A 157 22.76 -20.47 0.69
N THR A 158 21.90 -20.66 1.66
CA THR A 158 20.53 -20.12 1.69
C THR A 158 20.38 -18.97 2.69
N ALA A 159 21.44 -18.58 3.40
CA ALA A 159 21.37 -17.54 4.43
C ALA A 159 20.86 -16.20 3.87
N PRO A 160 21.35 -15.71 2.71
CA PRO A 160 20.85 -14.46 2.15
C PRO A 160 19.36 -14.52 1.78
N PHE A 161 18.83 -15.70 1.41
CA PHE A 161 17.38 -15.86 1.19
C PHE A 161 16.58 -15.73 2.47
N SER A 162 17.06 -16.41 3.51
CA SER A 162 16.40 -16.44 4.82
C SER A 162 16.34 -15.03 5.39
N ASP A 163 17.43 -14.28 5.26
CA ASP A 163 17.51 -12.89 5.71
C ASP A 163 16.59 -11.98 4.88
N LEU A 164 16.56 -12.17 3.54
CA LEU A 164 15.65 -11.43 2.66
C LEU A 164 14.19 -11.67 3.05
N THR A 165 13.77 -12.94 3.11
CA THR A 165 12.38 -13.27 3.40
C THR A 165 11.97 -12.83 4.81
N SER A 166 12.87 -12.92 5.80
CA SER A 166 12.64 -12.38 7.15
C SER A 166 12.47 -10.87 7.15
N THR A 167 13.30 -10.16 6.39
CA THR A 167 13.20 -8.70 6.23
C THR A 167 11.91 -8.30 5.52
N LEU A 168 11.52 -9.02 4.47
CA LEU A 168 10.26 -8.81 3.77
C LEU A 168 9.06 -9.09 4.68
N ARG A 169 9.06 -10.14 5.49
CA ARG A 169 7.99 -10.38 6.48
C ARG A 169 7.82 -9.18 7.42
N ALA A 170 8.92 -8.65 7.95
CA ALA A 170 8.89 -7.47 8.83
C ALA A 170 8.36 -6.22 8.12
N LEU A 171 8.74 -6.03 6.85
CA LEU A 171 8.24 -4.94 6.01
C LEU A 171 6.73 -5.03 5.78
N MET A 172 6.23 -6.23 5.43
CA MET A 172 4.82 -6.47 5.06
C MET A 172 3.85 -6.19 6.20
N VAL A 173 4.24 -6.39 7.47
CA VAL A 173 3.38 -6.12 8.64
C VAL A 173 2.88 -4.66 8.66
N ASN A 174 3.66 -3.74 8.12
CA ASN A 174 3.33 -2.32 8.08
C ASN A 174 2.72 -1.85 6.75
N TRP A 175 2.62 -2.73 5.76
CA TRP A 175 2.05 -2.42 4.45
C TRP A 175 0.53 -2.49 4.47
N THR A 176 -0.10 -1.82 3.50
CA THR A 176 -1.54 -1.85 3.24
C THR A 176 -1.78 -1.89 1.73
N ASN A 177 -3.04 -1.98 1.28
CA ASN A 177 -3.41 -2.10 -0.14
C ASN A 177 -2.86 -3.38 -0.81
N PHE A 178 -3.01 -4.52 -0.13
CA PHE A 178 -2.50 -5.82 -0.60
C PHE A 178 -3.10 -6.29 -1.93
N ASP A 179 -4.29 -5.82 -2.30
CA ASP A 179 -4.87 -6.05 -3.62
C ASP A 179 -4.07 -5.42 -4.77
N ARG A 180 -3.16 -4.48 -4.46
CA ARG A 180 -2.24 -3.84 -5.42
C ARG A 180 -0.82 -4.38 -5.33
N ILE A 181 -0.59 -5.41 -4.52
CA ILE A 181 0.71 -6.05 -4.37
C ILE A 181 0.68 -7.39 -5.09
N ALA A 182 1.72 -7.64 -5.90
CA ALA A 182 1.92 -8.90 -6.57
C ALA A 182 3.32 -9.44 -6.27
N PHE A 183 3.43 -10.77 -6.25
CA PHE A 183 4.68 -11.48 -6.11
C PHE A 183 4.93 -12.36 -7.34
N GLY A 184 6.15 -12.33 -7.85
CA GLY A 184 6.64 -13.31 -8.81
C GLY A 184 7.98 -13.88 -8.36
N THR A 185 8.07 -15.20 -8.19
CA THR A 185 9.38 -15.84 -7.97
C THR A 185 9.99 -16.31 -9.27
N TYR A 186 11.32 -16.20 -9.38
CA TYR A 186 12.04 -16.62 -10.58
C TYR A 186 13.33 -17.38 -10.28
N LYS A 187 13.68 -18.24 -11.23
CA LYS A 187 14.98 -18.88 -11.42
C LYS A 187 15.27 -18.91 -12.92
N TYR A 188 15.11 -20.07 -13.57
CA TYR A 188 15.01 -20.26 -15.02
C TYR A 188 13.56 -20.17 -15.57
N SER A 189 12.58 -20.61 -14.77
CA SER A 189 11.14 -20.54 -15.03
C SER A 189 10.40 -19.96 -13.83
N THR A 190 9.20 -19.40 -14.03
CA THR A 190 8.38 -18.86 -12.93
C THR A 190 7.77 -20.01 -12.14
N TYR A 191 7.93 -19.99 -10.82
CA TYR A 191 7.51 -21.11 -9.97
C TYR A 191 6.24 -20.78 -9.18
N GLN A 192 6.28 -19.72 -8.36
CA GLN A 192 5.16 -19.29 -7.53
C GLN A 192 4.81 -17.83 -7.84
N GLN A 193 3.52 -17.53 -7.96
CA GLN A 193 3.02 -16.20 -8.27
C GLN A 193 1.81 -15.89 -7.39
N ALA A 194 1.68 -14.63 -7.00
CA ALA A 194 0.46 -14.03 -6.48
C ALA A 194 0.20 -12.78 -7.32
N TYR A 195 -0.94 -12.74 -8.01
CA TYR A 195 -1.33 -11.62 -8.85
C TYR A 195 -1.94 -10.49 -8.02
N TYR A 196 -2.07 -9.31 -8.63
CA TYR A 196 -2.85 -8.23 -8.03
C TYR A 196 -4.29 -8.70 -7.76
N GLY A 197 -4.74 -8.46 -6.53
CA GLY A 197 -6.04 -8.88 -6.02
C GLY A 197 -6.03 -10.23 -5.29
N ASP A 198 -4.95 -11.02 -5.38
CA ASP A 198 -4.88 -12.33 -4.72
C ASP A 198 -4.62 -12.23 -3.20
N LEU A 199 -4.11 -11.08 -2.74
CA LEU A 199 -3.73 -10.85 -1.34
C LEU A 199 -4.75 -9.92 -0.66
N GLY A 200 -5.37 -10.39 0.41
CA GLY A 200 -6.33 -9.61 1.19
C GLY A 200 -5.67 -8.79 2.30
N ASP A 201 -4.65 -9.35 2.96
CA ASP A 201 -3.91 -8.69 4.04
C ASP A 201 -2.44 -9.14 4.14
N TYR A 202 -1.73 -8.63 5.15
CA TYR A 202 -0.32 -8.93 5.38
C TYR A 202 -0.05 -10.42 5.69
N ARG A 203 -1.03 -11.16 6.20
CA ARG A 203 -0.91 -12.60 6.51
C ARG A 203 -0.90 -13.41 5.22
N ASP A 204 -1.66 -13.00 4.20
CA ASP A 204 -1.61 -13.64 2.89
C ASP A 204 -0.24 -13.46 2.23
N ALA A 205 0.34 -12.25 2.32
CA ALA A 205 1.67 -11.96 1.83
C ALA A 205 2.76 -12.76 2.59
N ILE A 206 2.69 -12.83 3.93
CA ILE A 206 3.59 -13.66 4.73
C ILE A 206 3.41 -15.14 4.36
N GLY A 207 2.18 -15.62 4.18
CA GLY A 207 1.90 -16.98 3.77
C GLY A 207 2.46 -17.32 2.38
N PHE A 208 2.51 -16.36 1.45
CA PHE A 208 3.24 -16.51 0.20
C PHE A 208 4.75 -16.67 0.44
N LEU A 209 5.34 -15.79 1.26
CA LEU A 209 6.78 -15.86 1.61
C LEU A 209 7.14 -17.18 2.30
N ASP A 210 6.27 -17.72 3.15
CA ASP A 210 6.47 -19.00 3.82
C ASP A 210 6.45 -20.17 2.82
N LYS A 211 5.54 -20.12 1.83
CA LYS A 211 5.49 -21.15 0.77
C LYS A 211 6.76 -21.20 -0.06
N ILE A 212 7.32 -20.05 -0.42
CA ILE A 212 8.51 -20.01 -1.29
C ILE A 212 9.79 -20.48 -0.57
N VAL A 213 9.85 -20.36 0.77
CA VAL A 213 10.96 -20.91 1.58
C VAL A 213 10.99 -22.44 1.56
N LEU A 214 9.85 -23.09 1.30
CA LEU A 214 9.74 -24.56 1.25
C LEU A 214 10.11 -25.15 -0.13
N VAL A 215 10.42 -24.30 -1.12
CA VAL A 215 10.73 -24.74 -2.48
C VAL A 215 12.21 -25.07 -2.59
N GLU A 216 12.55 -26.07 -3.42
CA GLU A 216 13.94 -26.37 -3.74
C GLU A 216 14.57 -25.23 -4.57
N HIS A 217 15.64 -24.65 -4.04
CA HIS A 217 16.28 -23.44 -4.57
C HIS A 217 17.24 -23.71 -5.76
N THR A 218 17.18 -24.89 -6.38
CA THR A 218 18.09 -25.28 -7.47
C THR A 218 17.83 -24.53 -8.77
N GLY A 219 18.90 -23.95 -9.35
CA GLY A 219 18.94 -23.43 -10.72
C GLY A 219 19.61 -22.06 -10.83
N ASP A 220 20.04 -21.70 -12.04
CA ASP A 220 20.70 -20.40 -12.30
C ASP A 220 19.69 -19.24 -12.32
N SER A 221 20.05 -18.13 -11.68
CA SER A 221 19.34 -16.85 -11.78
C SER A 221 19.37 -16.31 -13.22
N ASN A 222 18.26 -15.74 -13.66
CA ASN A 222 18.16 -15.11 -14.97
C ASN A 222 17.31 -13.83 -14.90
N VAL A 223 17.99 -12.69 -14.81
CA VAL A 223 17.37 -11.36 -14.67
C VAL A 223 16.57 -11.00 -15.92
N THR A 224 17.04 -11.39 -17.10
CA THR A 224 16.29 -11.20 -18.36
C THR A 224 14.91 -11.86 -18.28
N SER A 225 14.85 -13.12 -17.84
CA SER A 225 13.61 -13.90 -17.69
C SER A 225 12.71 -13.28 -16.62
N ALA A 226 13.28 -12.87 -15.50
CA ALA A 226 12.55 -12.20 -14.42
C ALA A 226 11.80 -10.97 -14.92
N LEU A 227 12.49 -10.03 -15.56
CA LEU A 227 11.90 -8.79 -16.05
C LEU A 227 10.93 -9.03 -17.21
N ARG A 228 11.29 -9.92 -18.15
CA ARG A 228 10.42 -10.26 -19.28
C ARG A 228 9.10 -10.85 -18.80
N ARG A 229 9.13 -11.79 -17.84
CA ARG A 229 7.93 -12.46 -17.32
C ARG A 229 7.17 -11.59 -16.34
N GLY A 230 7.86 -10.81 -15.51
CA GLY A 230 7.26 -9.76 -14.68
C GLY A 230 6.38 -8.84 -15.53
N ARG A 231 6.91 -8.40 -16.67
CA ARG A 231 6.16 -7.59 -17.63
C ARG A 231 5.01 -8.31 -18.30
N LEU A 232 5.11 -9.61 -18.61
CA LEU A 232 4.08 -10.34 -19.35
C LEU A 232 2.95 -10.83 -18.46
N ASN A 233 3.27 -11.34 -17.28
CA ASN A 233 2.31 -11.99 -16.38
C ASN A 233 1.58 -10.99 -15.49
N PHE A 234 2.22 -9.86 -15.16
CA PHE A 234 1.68 -8.84 -14.28
C PHE A 234 1.35 -7.56 -15.05
N GLN A 235 0.85 -7.71 -16.28
CA GLN A 235 0.32 -6.58 -17.02
C GLN A 235 -0.90 -6.04 -16.29
N LEU A 236 -0.92 -4.73 -16.11
CA LEU A 236 -2.14 -3.98 -15.81
C LEU A 236 -3.05 -4.05 -17.05
N THR A 237 -3.72 -5.19 -17.23
CA THR A 237 -4.66 -5.37 -18.34
C THR A 237 -5.87 -4.46 -18.12
N GLN A 238 -6.52 -4.01 -19.19
CA GLN A 238 -7.76 -3.21 -19.16
C GLN A 238 -8.92 -3.84 -18.35
N ARG A 239 -8.77 -5.08 -17.85
CA ARG A 239 -9.71 -5.75 -16.95
C ARG A 239 -9.51 -5.41 -15.47
N GLN A 240 -8.36 -4.86 -15.09
CA GLN A 240 -8.15 -4.34 -13.75
C GLN A 240 -8.53 -2.86 -13.73
N THR A 241 -9.36 -2.47 -12.76
CA THR A 241 -9.77 -1.07 -12.52
C THR A 241 -8.61 -0.16 -12.08
N TYR A 242 -7.38 -0.65 -12.09
CA TYR A 242 -6.17 0.02 -11.63
C TYR A 242 -5.43 0.64 -12.84
N THR A 243 -5.67 1.92 -13.11
CA THR A 243 -4.92 2.69 -14.13
C THR A 243 -3.64 3.34 -13.57
N SER A 244 -3.17 2.88 -12.40
CA SER A 244 -2.03 3.45 -11.67
C SER A 244 -0.67 2.98 -12.22
N ARG A 245 0.43 3.65 -11.84
CA ARG A 245 1.79 3.22 -12.22
C ARG A 245 2.12 1.88 -11.58
N GLN A 246 3.14 1.20 -12.10
CA GLN A 246 3.71 0.01 -11.49
C GLN A 246 5.15 0.28 -11.03
N LYS A 247 5.39 0.14 -9.73
CA LYS A 247 6.74 0.09 -9.15
C LYS A 247 7.13 -1.37 -9.00
N THR A 248 8.26 -1.74 -9.58
CA THR A 248 8.78 -3.11 -9.52
C THR A 248 10.05 -3.14 -8.69
N VAL A 249 10.12 -4.05 -7.73
CA VAL A 249 11.35 -4.35 -6.98
C VAL A 249 11.87 -5.70 -7.45
N LEU A 250 13.08 -5.71 -7.99
CA LEU A 250 13.82 -6.89 -8.38
C LEU A 250 14.85 -7.21 -7.29
N PHE A 251 14.61 -8.29 -6.55
CA PHE A 251 15.61 -8.89 -5.67
C PHE A 251 16.38 -9.95 -6.46
N ALA A 252 17.62 -9.66 -6.81
CA ALA A 252 18.49 -10.55 -7.57
C ALA A 252 19.58 -11.14 -6.69
N GLN A 253 20.06 -12.34 -7.03
CA GLN A 253 21.17 -13.00 -6.32
C GLN A 253 22.33 -13.44 -7.23
N ALA A 254 22.13 -13.38 -8.53
CA ALA A 254 23.20 -13.47 -9.49
C ALA A 254 22.80 -12.79 -10.80
N GLY A 255 23.79 -12.41 -11.58
CA GLY A 255 23.62 -11.86 -12.92
C GLY A 255 24.97 -11.76 -13.61
N THR A 256 25.11 -12.40 -14.77
CA THR A 256 26.30 -12.24 -15.63
C THR A 256 26.18 -10.96 -16.43
N SER A 257 27.29 -10.35 -16.85
CA SER A 257 27.27 -9.17 -17.70
C SER A 257 26.45 -9.37 -18.98
N ASN A 258 26.48 -10.59 -19.55
CA ASN A 258 25.66 -10.91 -20.72
C ASN A 258 24.16 -10.94 -20.42
N ASP A 259 23.75 -11.49 -19.28
CA ASP A 259 22.35 -11.49 -18.85
C ASP A 259 21.88 -10.06 -18.53
N ILE A 260 22.68 -9.27 -17.82
CA ILE A 260 22.39 -7.87 -17.50
C ILE A 260 22.23 -7.04 -18.79
N ASN A 261 23.13 -7.20 -19.76
CA ASN A 261 23.04 -6.52 -21.06
C ASN A 261 21.76 -6.92 -21.83
N THR A 262 21.39 -8.20 -21.77
CA THR A 262 20.16 -8.70 -22.41
C THR A 262 18.89 -8.22 -21.71
N ALA A 263 18.98 -7.95 -20.41
CA ALA A 263 17.87 -7.48 -19.57
C ALA A 263 17.51 -6.00 -19.79
N GLN A 264 18.42 -5.17 -20.31
CA GLN A 264 18.26 -3.72 -20.51
C GLN A 264 16.92 -3.30 -21.14
N PRO A 265 16.47 -3.83 -22.29
CA PRO A 265 15.19 -3.42 -22.89
C PRO A 265 13.98 -3.75 -22.01
N TYR A 266 14.04 -4.86 -21.25
CA TYR A 266 12.97 -5.22 -20.33
C TYR A 266 13.00 -4.35 -19.07
N ALA A 267 14.18 -4.04 -18.56
CA ALA A 267 14.35 -3.08 -17.47
C ALA A 267 13.75 -1.73 -17.84
N LYS A 268 14.07 -1.20 -19.02
CA LYS A 268 13.50 0.05 -19.53
C LYS A 268 11.98 0.01 -19.59
N ALA A 269 11.39 -1.08 -20.10
CA ALA A 269 9.94 -1.23 -20.14
C ALA A 269 9.30 -1.24 -18.75
N MET A 270 9.96 -1.80 -17.73
CA MET A 270 9.46 -1.76 -16.34
C MET A 270 9.58 -0.36 -15.74
N GLN A 271 10.64 0.38 -16.07
CA GLN A 271 10.78 1.79 -15.68
C GLN A 271 9.67 2.65 -16.32
N ASP A 272 9.32 2.40 -17.58
CA ASP A 272 8.26 3.14 -18.28
C ASP A 272 6.87 2.91 -17.69
N LEU A 273 6.66 1.79 -16.99
CA LEU A 273 5.43 1.55 -16.22
C LEU A 273 5.39 2.32 -14.89
N GLY A 274 6.52 2.79 -14.39
CA GLY A 274 6.61 3.56 -13.15
C GLY A 274 8.04 3.70 -12.63
N LYS A 275 8.54 2.66 -11.94
CA LYS A 275 9.90 2.63 -11.39
C LYS A 275 10.41 1.20 -11.33
N LEU A 276 11.69 0.99 -11.68
CA LEU A 276 12.37 -0.28 -11.44
C LEU A 276 13.42 -0.09 -10.35
N ILE A 277 13.23 -0.78 -9.24
CA ILE A 277 14.12 -0.82 -8.09
C ILE A 277 14.86 -2.16 -8.15
N VAL A 278 16.19 -2.13 -7.97
CA VAL A 278 17.04 -3.32 -8.01
C VAL A 278 17.80 -3.44 -6.70
N VAL A 279 17.66 -4.60 -6.06
CA VAL A 279 18.34 -4.94 -4.81
C VAL A 279 19.15 -6.21 -5.04
N THR A 280 20.48 -6.15 -4.87
CA THR A 280 21.32 -7.36 -4.91
C THR A 280 21.39 -8.00 -3.53
N VAL A 281 21.24 -9.33 -3.49
CA VAL A 281 21.10 -10.12 -2.27
C VAL A 281 22.13 -11.24 -2.27
N GLY A 282 23.00 -11.31 -1.27
CA GLY A 282 24.03 -12.36 -1.16
C GLY A 282 25.17 -12.28 -2.20
N PHE A 283 25.10 -11.35 -3.16
CA PHE A 283 26.17 -11.06 -4.10
C PHE A 283 26.23 -9.56 -4.41
N SER A 284 27.44 -9.07 -4.71
CA SER A 284 27.64 -7.71 -5.19
C SER A 284 27.95 -7.73 -6.69
N ASN A 285 27.24 -6.90 -7.45
CA ASN A 285 27.55 -6.61 -8.85
C ASN A 285 27.08 -5.19 -9.21
N SER A 286 28.03 -4.28 -9.42
CA SER A 286 27.74 -2.87 -9.72
C SER A 286 27.06 -2.66 -11.09
N GLU A 287 27.19 -3.61 -12.03
CA GLU A 287 26.49 -3.55 -13.32
C GLU A 287 24.97 -3.63 -13.17
N MET A 288 24.47 -4.27 -12.10
CA MET A 288 23.04 -4.36 -11.81
C MET A 288 22.39 -2.97 -11.62
N LYS A 289 23.18 -1.97 -11.20
CA LYS A 289 22.73 -0.58 -11.10
C LYS A 289 22.22 -0.02 -12.43
N THR A 290 22.75 -0.50 -13.56
CA THR A 290 22.35 -0.03 -14.89
C THR A 290 20.91 -0.40 -15.25
N LEU A 291 20.32 -1.39 -14.58
CA LEU A 291 18.93 -1.81 -14.79
C LEU A 291 17.94 -0.95 -13.98
N ALA A 292 18.38 -0.35 -12.87
CA ALA A 292 17.52 0.40 -11.98
C ALA A 292 17.15 1.78 -12.55
N SER A 293 16.00 2.31 -12.14
CA SER A 293 15.71 3.74 -12.23
C SER A 293 16.70 4.56 -11.38
N ASP A 294 16.79 5.87 -11.65
CA ASP A 294 17.62 6.78 -10.85
C ASP A 294 17.32 6.66 -9.34
N GLY A 295 18.38 6.47 -8.55
CA GLY A 295 18.29 6.26 -7.10
C GLY A 295 17.73 4.89 -6.67
N GLY A 296 17.25 4.07 -7.59
CA GLY A 296 16.56 2.80 -7.34
C GLY A 296 17.47 1.58 -7.18
N PHE A 297 18.76 1.76 -6.90
CA PHE A 297 19.70 0.65 -6.72
C PHE A 297 20.21 0.56 -5.29
N MET A 298 20.18 -0.64 -4.72
CA MET A 298 20.80 -0.95 -3.43
C MET A 298 21.62 -2.23 -3.54
N ASP A 299 22.88 -2.16 -3.13
CA ASP A 299 23.66 -3.35 -2.84
C ASP A 299 23.43 -3.76 -1.38
N TRP A 300 22.56 -4.74 -1.17
CA TRP A 300 22.23 -5.21 0.18
C TRP A 300 23.16 -6.34 0.64
N SER A 301 23.92 -6.94 -0.27
CA SER A 301 24.85 -8.03 0.03
C SER A 301 25.99 -7.63 0.98
N GLU A 302 26.41 -6.37 0.97
CA GLU A 302 27.53 -5.89 1.78
C GLU A 302 27.16 -5.58 3.25
N THR A 303 25.87 -5.36 3.53
CA THR A 303 25.43 -4.88 4.85
C THR A 303 24.53 -5.84 5.59
N VAL A 304 23.73 -6.64 4.87
CA VAL A 304 22.66 -7.52 5.37
C VAL A 304 21.94 -6.91 6.59
N ASP A 305 21.54 -5.65 6.44
CA ASP A 305 20.89 -4.87 7.48
C ASP A 305 19.42 -4.70 7.10
N SER A 306 18.54 -5.41 7.82
CA SER A 306 17.10 -5.37 7.57
C SER A 306 16.52 -3.97 7.68
N LYS A 307 17.02 -3.15 8.60
CA LYS A 307 16.52 -1.79 8.80
C LYS A 307 16.86 -0.92 7.60
N LYS A 308 18.10 -1.00 7.10
CA LYS A 308 18.51 -0.25 5.89
C LYS A 308 17.70 -0.65 4.66
N LEU A 309 17.45 -1.94 4.46
CA LEU A 309 16.63 -2.39 3.33
C LEU A 309 15.19 -1.89 3.46
N ILE A 310 14.60 -1.98 4.65
CA ILE A 310 13.26 -1.45 4.92
C ILE A 310 13.20 0.05 4.63
N ASP A 311 14.13 0.84 5.18
CA ASP A 311 14.19 2.30 4.99
C ASP A 311 14.39 2.69 3.52
N PHE A 312 15.22 1.94 2.79
CA PHE A 312 15.44 2.11 1.35
C PHE A 312 14.16 1.83 0.56
N LEU A 313 13.56 0.63 0.73
CA LEU A 313 12.35 0.25 -0.01
C LEU A 313 11.20 1.18 0.30
N ASN A 314 11.06 1.58 1.57
CA ASN A 314 10.08 2.56 1.98
C ASN A 314 10.25 3.85 1.17
N THR A 315 11.45 4.43 1.17
CA THR A 315 11.77 5.63 0.39
C THR A 315 11.42 5.47 -1.09
N GLN A 316 11.87 4.39 -1.73
CA GLN A 316 11.67 4.18 -3.16
C GLN A 316 10.20 3.94 -3.56
N LEU A 317 9.40 3.34 -2.69
CA LEU A 317 8.01 3.00 -2.96
C LEU A 317 7.03 4.13 -2.62
N ASN A 318 7.46 5.15 -1.89
CA ASN A 318 6.63 6.29 -1.47
C ASN A 318 6.95 7.65 -2.13
N GLU A 319 7.99 7.71 -2.96
CA GLU A 319 8.27 8.85 -3.84
C GLU A 319 7.20 9.07 -4.91
#